data_AF-A0A657B949-F1
#
_entry.id   AF-A0A657B949-F1
#
_cell.length_a   1.000
_cell.length_b   1.000
_cell.length_c   1.000
_cell.angle_alpha   90.00
_cell.angle_beta   90.00
_cell.angle_gamma   90.00
#
_symmetry.space_group_name_H-M   'P 1'
#
loop_
_entity.id
_entity.type
_entity.pdbx_description
1 polymer ?
#
loop_
_entity_poly.entity_id
_entity_poly.type
_entity_poly.pdbx_seq_one_letter_code
_entity_poly.pdbx_strand_id
1 'polypeptide(L)'
;MNTHHPSQKSKMNDKTSSAITKKPVELRFKLFFVSSALLMLALCGLTYVEFYMDPSVKQEMLGLISLCLGAIAGVGVIIAYITILWSRLKRFFNHEGRQ
;
A
#
# COMPACT_ATOMS: atom_id res chain seq x y z
N MET A 1 -50.08 -47.04 16.13
CA MET A 1 -50.40 -46.43 14.83
C MET A 1 -50.27 -44.92 14.99
N ASN A 2 -49.20 -44.37 14.43
CA ASN A 2 -48.87 -42.97 14.03
C ASN A 2 -49.49 -41.78 14.78
N THR A 3 -48.82 -40.69 15.13
CA THR A 3 -47.41 -40.25 15.16
C THR A 3 -47.45 -38.94 15.96
N HIS A 4 -46.75 -38.87 17.09
CA HIS A 4 -46.44 -37.59 17.73
C HIS A 4 -45.46 -36.82 16.83
N HIS A 5 -45.75 -35.53 16.60
CA HIS A 5 -44.90 -34.63 15.83
C HIS A 5 -44.17 -33.64 16.75
N PRO A 6 -42.96 -33.95 17.25
CA PRO A 6 -42.07 -32.93 17.77
C PRO A 6 -41.10 -32.49 16.66
N SER A 7 -41.24 -31.23 16.22
CA SER A 7 -40.28 -30.57 15.33
C SER A 7 -38.97 -30.33 16.09
N GLN A 8 -38.02 -31.24 15.94
CA GLN A 8 -36.65 -31.10 16.44
C GLN A 8 -35.70 -30.62 15.34
N LYS A 9 -34.99 -29.55 15.68
CA LYS A 9 -33.56 -29.31 15.48
C LYS A 9 -32.95 -29.45 14.08
N SER A 10 -32.07 -28.48 13.84
CA SER A 10 -30.72 -28.65 13.26
C SER A 10 -30.55 -28.04 11.88
N LYS A 11 -29.42 -27.32 11.78
CA LYS A 11 -28.79 -26.72 10.59
C LYS A 11 -29.38 -25.38 10.17
N MET A 12 -28.61 -24.33 9.90
CA MET A 12 -27.16 -24.12 9.75
C MET A 12 -27.09 -22.64 9.34
N ASN A 13 -26.40 -21.80 10.09
CA ASN A 13 -25.08 -21.25 9.73
C ASN A 13 -24.91 -20.83 8.27
N ASP A 14 -24.22 -19.71 8.11
CA ASP A 14 -23.62 -19.19 6.87
C ASP A 14 -24.50 -18.35 5.95
N LYS A 15 -24.51 -17.05 6.23
CA LYS A 15 -24.28 -15.93 5.30
C LYS A 15 -24.70 -14.66 6.06
N THR A 16 -23.81 -13.80 6.55
CA THR A 16 -22.77 -13.13 5.77
C THR A 16 -21.79 -12.49 6.75
N SER A 17 -21.05 -13.32 7.50
CA SER A 17 -19.87 -12.86 8.22
C SER A 17 -18.69 -12.85 7.25
N SER A 18 -18.55 -11.79 6.46
CA SER A 18 -17.33 -11.61 5.64
C SER A 18 -16.97 -10.16 5.33
N ALA A 19 -17.38 -9.21 6.18
CA ALA A 19 -17.02 -7.80 6.01
C ALA A 19 -15.89 -7.32 6.94
N ILE A 20 -15.19 -8.23 7.63
CA ILE A 20 -14.16 -7.83 8.59
C ILE A 20 -12.83 -8.51 8.24
N THR A 21 -11.83 -7.65 7.98
CA THR A 21 -10.38 -7.91 8.05
C THR A 21 -9.61 -8.34 6.79
N LYS A 22 -9.61 -7.51 5.73
CA LYS A 22 -8.55 -7.51 4.69
C LYS A 22 -7.78 -6.18 4.55
N LYS A 23 -7.88 -5.25 5.51
CA LYS A 23 -7.58 -3.83 5.28
C LYS A 23 -6.13 -3.31 5.49
N PRO A 24 -5.20 -3.92 6.27
CA PRO A 24 -3.93 -3.23 6.60
C PRO A 24 -2.87 -3.31 5.49
N VAL A 25 -2.87 -4.37 4.68
CA VAL A 25 -1.86 -4.56 3.61
C VAL A 25 -2.15 -3.66 2.42
N GLU A 26 -3.43 -3.51 2.08
CA GLU A 26 -3.89 -2.70 0.95
C GLU A 26 -3.58 -1.20 1.16
N LEU A 27 -3.73 -0.71 2.39
CA LEU A 27 -3.44 0.68 2.72
C LEU A 27 -1.94 1.01 2.65
N ARG A 28 -1.08 0.07 3.06
CA ARG A 28 0.40 0.20 2.96
C ARG A 28 0.86 0.17 1.50
N PHE A 29 0.28 -0.73 0.70
CA PHE A 29 0.57 -0.80 -0.72
C PHE A 29 0.09 0.46 -1.46
N LYS A 30 -1.08 0.97 -1.11
CA LYS A 30 -1.61 2.22 -1.66
C LYS A 30 -0.70 3.41 -1.34
N LEU A 31 -0.19 3.50 -0.11
CA LEU A 31 0.80 4.53 0.26
C LEU A 31 2.09 4.39 -0.55
N PHE A 32 2.64 3.18 -0.65
CA PHE A 32 3.82 2.90 -1.49
C PHE A 32 3.60 3.34 -2.93
N PHE A 33 2.45 2.98 -3.52
CA PHE A 33 2.11 3.30 -4.90
C PHE A 33 2.00 4.82 -5.12
N VAL A 34 1.28 5.52 -4.25
CA VAL A 34 1.12 6.98 -4.35
C VAL A 34 2.47 7.69 -4.17
N SER A 35 3.26 7.29 -3.18
CA SER A 35 4.61 7.86 -2.98
C SER A 35 5.53 7.57 -4.17
N SER A 36 5.44 6.39 -4.77
CA SER A 36 6.26 6.03 -5.95
C SER A 36 5.85 6.82 -7.19
N ALA A 37 4.54 6.99 -7.42
CA ALA A 37 4.04 7.82 -8.50
C ALA A 37 4.45 9.29 -8.33
N LEU A 38 4.35 9.82 -7.11
CA LEU A 38 4.79 11.18 -6.79
C LEU A 38 6.31 11.35 -6.98
N LEU A 39 7.10 10.36 -6.56
CA LEU A 39 8.55 10.35 -6.77
C LEU A 39 8.89 10.34 -8.27
N MET A 40 8.21 9.51 -9.06
CA MET A 40 8.41 9.44 -10.50
C MET A 40 8.09 10.77 -11.18
N LEU A 41 6.98 11.42 -10.80
CA LEU A 41 6.63 12.76 -11.31
C LEU A 41 7.67 13.81 -10.93
N ALA A 42 8.17 13.78 -9.69
CA ALA A 42 9.22 14.69 -9.24
C ALA A 42 10.52 14.51 -10.03
N LEU A 43 10.94 13.27 -10.28
CA LEU A 43 12.11 12.96 -11.09
C LEU A 43 11.93 13.36 -12.56
N CYS A 44 10.75 13.12 -13.14
CA CYS A 44 10.42 13.59 -14.49
C CYS A 44 10.48 15.11 -14.57
N GLY A 45 9.93 15.82 -13.58
CA GLY A 45 9.99 17.28 -13.48
C GLY A 45 11.43 17.79 -13.39
N LEU A 46 12.24 17.18 -12.53
CA LEU A 46 13.66 17.52 -12.38
C LEU A 46 14.43 17.31 -13.69
N THR A 47 14.19 16.18 -14.36
CA THR A 47 14.82 15.87 -15.65
C THR A 47 14.38 16.85 -16.74
N TYR A 48 13.08 17.21 -16.77
CA TYR A 48 12.58 18.20 -17.73
C TYR A 48 13.24 19.57 -17.53
N VAL A 49 13.30 20.04 -16.28
CA VAL A 49 13.89 21.32 -15.92
C VAL A 49 15.38 21.37 -16.26
N GLU A 50 16.11 20.27 -16.02
CA GLU A 50 17.56 20.22 -16.27
C GLU A 50 17.91 20.16 -17.76
N PHE A 51 17.18 19.37 -18.55
CA PHE A 51 17.55 19.10 -19.95
C PHE A 51 16.82 19.97 -20.99
N TYR A 52 15.67 20.55 -20.65
CA TYR A 52 14.79 21.22 -21.62
C TYR A 52 14.51 22.69 -21.31
N MET A 53 14.96 23.22 -20.18
CA MET A 53 14.83 24.65 -19.87
C MET A 53 16.19 25.35 -19.92
N ASP A 54 16.16 26.60 -20.40
CA ASP A 54 17.34 27.46 -20.39
C ASP A 54 17.71 27.93 -18.97
N PRO A 55 19.01 28.09 -18.69
CA PRO A 55 19.53 28.56 -17.41
C PRO A 55 18.86 29.86 -16.99
N SER A 56 18.03 29.77 -15.96
CA SER A 56 17.25 30.89 -15.44
C SER A 56 16.83 30.68 -13.99
N VAL A 57 16.56 31.77 -13.27
CA VAL A 57 16.05 31.71 -11.87
C VAL A 57 14.76 30.88 -11.76
N LYS A 58 13.92 30.88 -12.80
CA LYS A 58 12.70 30.07 -12.86
C LYS A 58 13.02 28.57 -12.92
N GLN A 59 14.02 28.17 -13.70
CA GLN A 59 14.50 26.80 -13.78
C GLN A 59 15.00 26.34 -12.40
N GLU A 60 15.87 27.12 -11.76
CA GLU A 60 16.42 26.78 -10.44
C GLU A 60 15.31 26.55 -9.40
N MET A 61 14.31 27.44 -9.37
CA MET A 61 13.20 27.33 -8.43
C MET A 61 12.32 26.09 -8.68
N LEU A 62 12.02 25.78 -9.96
CA LEU A 62 11.29 24.58 -10.36
C LEU A 62 12.08 23.30 -10.05
N GLY A 63 13.40 23.34 -10.25
CA GLY A 63 14.32 22.26 -9.90
C GLY A 63 14.31 22.00 -8.40
N LEU A 64 14.41 23.06 -7.59
CA LEU A 64 14.34 22.99 -6.12
C LEU A 64 13.02 22.40 -5.62
N ILE A 65 11.88 22.82 -6.18
CA ILE A 65 10.57 22.28 -5.84
C ILE A 65 10.50 20.79 -6.18
N SER A 66 10.95 20.41 -7.37
CA SER A 66 10.99 19.01 -7.82
C SER A 66 11.89 18.17 -6.92
N LEU A 67 13.04 18.72 -6.51
CA LEU A 67 13.98 18.07 -5.60
C LEU A 67 13.35 17.84 -4.22
N CYS A 68 12.70 18.85 -3.64
CA CYS A 68 12.01 18.76 -2.35
C CYS A 68 10.88 17.73 -2.39
N LEU A 69 10.05 17.75 -3.43
CA LEU A 69 8.99 16.76 -3.63
C LEU A 69 9.57 15.34 -3.78
N GLY A 70 10.63 15.20 -4.57
CA GLY A 70 11.35 13.95 -4.76
C GLY A 70 11.93 13.40 -3.46
N ALA A 71 12.52 14.25 -2.62
CA ALA A 71 13.07 13.86 -1.33
C ALA A 71 11.99 13.31 -0.38
N ILE A 72 10.87 14.05 -0.23
CA ILE A 72 9.76 13.64 0.64
C ILE A 72 9.12 12.34 0.12
N ALA A 73 8.86 12.28 -1.18
CA ALA A 73 8.28 11.10 -1.81
C ALA A 73 9.22 9.89 -1.69
N GLY A 74 10.52 10.08 -1.91
CA GLY A 74 11.55 9.06 -1.79
C GLY A 74 11.62 8.45 -0.39
N VAL A 75 11.61 9.27 0.65
CA VAL A 75 11.54 8.80 2.04
C VAL A 75 10.26 7.98 2.26
N GLY A 76 9.11 8.45 1.75
CA GLY A 76 7.84 7.72 1.82
C GLY A 76 7.89 6.35 1.15
N VAL A 77 8.48 6.26 -0.05
CA VAL A 77 8.68 4.99 -0.79
C VAL A 77 9.53 4.03 0.02
N ILE A 78 10.67 4.49 0.56
CA ILE A 78 11.58 3.66 1.34
C ILE A 78 10.88 3.10 2.58
N ILE A 79 10.21 3.95 3.36
CA ILE A 79 9.51 3.53 4.58
C ILE A 79 8.41 2.51 4.23
N ALA A 80 7.61 2.79 3.20
CA ALA A 80 6.53 1.89 2.79
C ALA A 80 7.08 0.55 2.28
N TYR A 81 8.17 0.55 1.52
CA TYR A 81 8.83 -0.66 1.02
C TYR A 81 9.39 -1.53 2.15
N ILE A 82 10.15 -0.94 3.08
CA ILE A 82 10.68 -1.65 4.26
C ILE A 82 9.54 -2.25 5.07
N THR A 83 8.46 -1.49 5.27
CA THR A 83 7.27 -1.95 6.00
C THR A 83 6.59 -3.15 5.32
N ILE A 84 6.52 -3.16 3.99
CA ILE A 84 5.99 -4.28 3.20
C ILE A 84 6.91 -5.50 3.33
N LEU A 85 8.23 -5.33 3.19
CA LEU A 85 9.21 -6.41 3.36
C LEU A 85 9.12 -7.02 4.76
N TRP A 86 9.09 -6.20 5.81
CA TRP A 86 8.95 -6.67 7.18
C TRP A 86 7.66 -7.48 7.38
N SER A 87 6.55 -7.03 6.79
CA SER A 87 5.28 -7.76 6.87
C SER A 87 5.34 -9.11 6.17
N ARG A 88 6.08 -9.23 5.06
CA ARG A 88 6.31 -10.49 4.36
C ARG A 88 7.22 -11.41 5.19
N LEU A 89 8.32 -10.89 5.69
CA LEU A 89 9.29 -11.65 6.49
C LEU A 89 8.65 -12.20 7.78
N LYS A 90 7.84 -11.38 8.47
CA LYS A 90 7.08 -11.83 9.64
C LYS A 90 6.11 -12.97 9.30
N ARG A 91 5.49 -12.94 8.11
CA ARG A 91 4.61 -14.02 7.65
C ARG A 91 5.38 -15.32 7.38
N PHE A 92 6.58 -15.24 6.81
CA PHE A 92 7.44 -16.41 6.59
C PHE A 92 7.83 -17.06 7.92
N PHE A 93 8.40 -16.30 8.86
CA PHE A 93 8.81 -16.84 10.16
C PHE A 93 7.64 -17.39 11.00
N ASN A 94 6.45 -16.78 10.94
CA ASN A 94 5.27 -17.32 11.62
C ASN A 94 4.74 -18.62 11.00
N HIS A 95 5.15 -18.95 9.77
CA HIS A 95 4.73 -20.18 9.09
C HIS A 95 5.71 -21.33 9.31
N GLU A 96 7.01 -21.04 9.46
CA GLU A 96 8.06 -22.02 9.79
C GLU A 96 8.05 -22.44 11.27
N GLY A 97 7.59 -21.60 12.20
CA GLY A 97 7.44 -21.97 13.61
C GLY A 97 6.26 -22.92 13.92
N ARG A 98 5.58 -23.46 12.91
CA ARG A 98 4.43 -24.37 13.04
C ARG A 98 4.63 -25.71 12.29
N GLN A 99 5.87 -26.10 12.07
CA GLN A 99 6.25 -27.48 11.71
C GLN A 99 7.14 -28.06 12.80
#